data_AF-A0A1B8J8M1-F1
#
_entry.id   AF-A0A1B8J8M1-F1
#
_cell.length_a   1.000
_cell.length_b   1.000
_cell.length_c   1.000
_cell.angle_alpha   90.00
_cell.angle_beta   90.00
_cell.angle_gamma   90.00
#
_symmetry.space_group_name_H-M   'P 1'
#
loop_
_entity.id
_entity.type
_entity.pdbx_description
1 polymer ?
#
loop_
_entity_poly.entity_id
_entity_poly.type
_entity_poly.pdbx_seq_one_letter_code
_entity_poly.pdbx_strand_id
1 'polypeptide(L)'
;MNIVDTMKIAGYKTFWLSNQEPVSIYGNSPQAIAKRADHLAYTTLADSYAAGVLKDEKILELLESRDIVKAMGKNNFFVFHLMGTHFDYNGRYTSKFAQFSAESLKQSQLNYLAPFWEQTPTNTQNPTNALIPANVNPTPLTNSQSTIKSQYLNAVLYNDFVVSEIIKRFADKETIIFYLSDHGEEIYDFRNSVGHSFNMVSRYMVEVPFMIYVSDSLKKSYPQLVGRITQAQNLPFMSDDFLHAFFDLLEIQVADLQPQRSLFNKKFDKSRARIVHGRDYERDLKSSFEAPDKIWLHHVDDLEKLNKFLHKYRNFEIDAHFLENDSGVGYFDVGHDGKEYSINLNLAQMLQTIIARDKHDMQNKENLIFAKVWLDFKNLSDSNETEALKELQRLCDELRFPYSNIIVESGNFKNLASFRKAGFKTSYYVPYYDKQSLDSKKEEIEAQLQNIIKSQSVDYLSFPYYLYEFIKSLDLKVCKGRICEDMPLLTWNEYASYKVNMLEKAYLDPQVRAILAGEEGGYR
;
A
#
# COMPACT_ATOMS: atom_id res chain seq x y z
N MET A 1 19.76 23.26 -4.11
CA MET A 1 21.03 22.55 -3.85
C MET A 1 20.70 21.07 -3.69
N ASN A 2 21.44 20.18 -4.33
CA ASN A 2 21.22 18.72 -4.22
C ASN A 2 22.40 18.04 -3.47
N ILE A 3 22.34 16.71 -3.31
CA ILE A 3 23.39 15.96 -2.60
C ILE A 3 24.79 16.18 -3.19
N VAL A 4 24.92 16.27 -4.52
CA VAL A 4 26.21 16.49 -5.19
C VAL A 4 26.79 17.86 -4.82
N ASP A 5 25.94 18.88 -4.77
CA ASP A 5 26.35 20.21 -4.33
C ASP A 5 26.79 20.24 -2.87
N THR A 6 26.01 19.61 -2.00
CA THR A 6 26.30 19.57 -0.56
C THR A 6 27.64 18.88 -0.32
N MET A 7 27.90 17.74 -0.98
CA MET A 7 29.17 17.03 -0.84
C MET A 7 30.34 17.84 -1.39
N LYS A 8 30.15 18.57 -2.49
CA LYS A 8 31.16 19.47 -3.04
C LYS A 8 31.50 20.62 -2.08
N ILE A 9 30.49 21.24 -1.47
CA ILE A 9 30.68 22.29 -0.46
C ILE A 9 31.36 21.72 0.80
N ALA A 10 31.05 20.48 1.18
CA ALA A 10 31.72 19.76 2.26
C ALA A 10 33.17 19.35 1.94
N GLY A 11 33.68 19.68 0.76
CA GLY A 11 35.08 19.46 0.38
C GLY A 11 35.36 18.11 -0.29
N TYR A 12 34.33 17.39 -0.73
CA TYR A 12 34.50 16.15 -1.49
C TYR A 12 34.66 16.44 -2.99
N LYS A 13 35.53 15.69 -3.64
CA LYS A 13 35.57 15.59 -5.10
C LYS A 13 34.39 14.73 -5.57
N THR A 14 33.55 15.24 -6.45
CA THR A 14 32.28 14.58 -6.81
C THR A 14 32.33 13.92 -8.18
N PHE A 15 31.86 12.67 -8.25
CA PHE A 15 31.86 11.84 -9.45
C PHE A 15 30.47 11.26 -9.68
N TRP A 16 30.03 11.26 -10.93
CA TRP A 16 28.79 10.59 -11.35
C TRP A 16 29.11 9.67 -12.53
N LEU A 17 28.95 8.36 -12.33
CA LEU A 17 29.19 7.33 -13.33
C LEU A 17 27.87 6.63 -13.64
N SER A 18 27.39 6.74 -14.88
CA SER A 18 26.04 6.29 -15.26
C SER A 18 26.09 5.27 -16.40
N ASN A 19 25.33 4.19 -16.26
CA ASN A 19 25.01 3.27 -17.35
C ASN A 19 23.60 3.53 -17.93
N GLN A 20 22.80 4.39 -17.27
CA GLN A 20 21.58 4.95 -17.87
C GLN A 20 21.91 6.09 -18.83
N GLU A 21 20.96 6.40 -19.72
CA GLU A 21 21.10 7.41 -20.75
C GLU A 21 21.28 8.84 -20.21
N PRO A 22 22.05 9.70 -20.91
CA PRO A 22 22.15 11.12 -20.60
C PRO A 22 20.91 11.94 -20.99
N VAL A 23 20.04 11.42 -21.85
CA VAL A 23 18.78 12.06 -22.26
C VAL A 23 17.68 11.00 -22.27
N SER A 24 16.77 11.07 -21.29
CA SER A 24 15.69 10.09 -21.16
C SER A 24 14.37 10.64 -21.68
N ILE A 25 13.61 9.79 -22.38
CA ILE A 25 12.22 10.10 -22.78
C ILE A 25 11.29 10.19 -21.56
N TYR A 26 11.69 9.63 -20.42
CA TYR A 26 10.94 9.66 -19.17
C TYR A 26 11.27 10.88 -18.29
N GLY A 27 12.23 11.71 -18.71
CA GLY A 27 12.58 12.98 -18.07
C GLY A 27 14.08 13.14 -17.80
N ASN A 28 14.55 14.39 -17.75
CA ASN A 28 15.98 14.72 -17.64
C ASN A 28 16.42 15.12 -16.22
N SER A 29 15.62 14.79 -15.19
CA SER A 29 15.94 15.12 -13.79
C SER A 29 17.25 14.49 -13.31
N PRO A 30 17.54 13.20 -13.57
CA PRO A 30 18.84 12.61 -13.22
C PRO A 30 19.99 13.35 -13.90
N GLN A 31 19.82 13.72 -15.17
CA GLN A 31 20.82 14.47 -15.93
C GLN A 31 21.13 15.85 -15.34
N ALA A 32 20.09 16.58 -14.94
CA ALA A 32 20.22 17.90 -14.34
C ALA A 32 21.00 17.86 -13.01
N ILE A 33 20.86 16.76 -12.25
CA ILE A 33 21.61 16.51 -11.02
C ILE A 33 23.05 16.11 -11.36
N ALA A 34 23.23 15.14 -12.26
CA ALA A 34 24.51 14.56 -12.64
C ALA A 34 25.51 15.61 -13.17
N LYS A 35 25.03 16.56 -13.98
CA LYS A 35 25.83 17.67 -14.54
C LYS A 35 26.45 18.60 -13.50
N ARG A 36 26.07 18.49 -12.23
CA ARG A 36 26.62 19.29 -11.12
C ARG A 36 27.85 18.64 -10.47
N ALA A 37 28.14 17.39 -10.80
CA ALA A 37 29.36 16.71 -10.37
C ALA A 37 30.61 17.35 -11.01
N ASP A 38 31.75 17.26 -10.34
CA ASP A 38 33.01 17.69 -10.93
C ASP A 38 33.39 16.83 -12.14
N HIS A 39 33.06 15.54 -12.08
CA HIS A 39 33.34 14.57 -13.13
C HIS A 39 32.10 13.75 -13.40
N LEU A 40 31.71 13.72 -14.68
CA LEU A 40 30.53 13.02 -15.17
C LEU A 40 30.95 12.12 -16.33
N ALA A 41 30.65 10.83 -16.25
CA ALA A 41 30.92 9.87 -17.31
C ALA A 41 29.74 8.92 -17.52
N TYR A 42 29.51 8.58 -18.79
CA TYR A 42 28.50 7.61 -19.22
C TYR A 42 29.19 6.45 -19.91
N THR A 43 28.66 5.24 -19.73
CA THR A 43 29.14 4.05 -20.46
C THR A 43 28.78 4.13 -21.94
N THR A 44 27.69 4.82 -22.27
CA THR A 44 27.21 5.09 -23.61
C THR A 44 26.60 6.49 -23.71
N LEU A 45 26.75 7.14 -24.86
CA LEU A 45 26.11 8.43 -25.17
C LEU A 45 24.77 8.24 -25.93
N ALA A 46 24.20 7.04 -25.88
CA ALA A 46 22.95 6.68 -26.55
C ALA A 46 21.70 7.24 -25.85
N ASP A 47 20.59 7.33 -26.59
CA ASP A 47 19.26 7.67 -26.06
C ASP A 47 18.55 6.44 -25.45
N SER A 48 17.34 6.63 -24.89
CA SER A 48 16.56 5.56 -24.22
C SER A 48 16.30 4.32 -25.08
N TYR A 49 16.43 4.37 -26.41
CA TYR A 49 16.24 3.21 -27.29
C TYR A 49 17.48 2.31 -27.40
N ALA A 50 18.67 2.86 -27.08
CA ALA A 50 19.94 2.13 -27.07
C ALA A 50 20.62 2.11 -25.69
N ALA A 51 19.99 2.71 -24.68
CA ALA A 51 20.34 2.56 -23.26
C ALA A 51 20.17 1.10 -22.80
N GLY A 52 21.09 0.61 -21.96
CA GLY A 52 21.04 -0.77 -21.45
C GLY A 52 21.48 -1.87 -22.43
N VAL A 53 22.03 -1.51 -23.61
CA VAL A 53 22.79 -2.44 -24.48
C VAL A 53 24.07 -2.89 -23.76
N LEU A 54 24.74 -1.94 -23.10
CA LEU A 54 25.88 -2.23 -22.24
C LEU A 54 25.39 -2.65 -20.85
N LYS A 55 26.02 -3.71 -20.33
CA LYS A 55 25.71 -4.25 -19.01
C LYS A 55 26.39 -3.38 -17.94
N ASP A 56 25.77 -3.28 -16.76
CA ASP A 56 26.21 -2.35 -15.70
C ASP A 56 27.67 -2.56 -15.24
N GLU A 57 28.25 -3.75 -15.43
CA GLU A 57 29.67 -4.02 -15.17
C GLU A 57 30.61 -3.05 -15.93
N LYS A 58 30.16 -2.43 -17.02
CA LYS A 58 30.91 -1.39 -17.74
C LYS A 58 31.19 -0.14 -16.92
N ILE A 59 30.44 0.13 -15.86
CA ILE A 59 30.76 1.19 -14.91
C ILE A 59 32.12 0.95 -14.23
N LEU A 60 32.54 -0.30 -14.06
CA LEU A 60 33.85 -0.63 -13.48
C LEU A 60 34.99 -0.13 -14.39
N GLU A 61 34.83 -0.23 -15.70
CA GLU A 61 35.78 0.32 -16.68
C GLU A 61 35.83 1.86 -16.63
N LEU A 62 34.69 2.52 -16.40
CA LEU A 62 34.66 3.98 -16.19
C LEU A 62 35.40 4.37 -14.90
N LEU A 63 35.15 3.66 -13.80
CA LEU A 63 35.79 3.90 -12.51
C LEU A 63 37.31 3.75 -12.59
N GLU A 64 37.78 2.76 -13.35
CA GLU A 64 39.19 2.44 -13.55
C GLU A 64 39.85 3.29 -14.68
N SER A 65 39.07 4.12 -15.37
CA SER A 65 39.57 4.95 -16.46
C SER A 65 40.63 5.95 -15.96
N ARG A 66 41.61 6.23 -16.82
CA ARG A 66 42.72 7.14 -16.50
C ARG A 66 42.25 8.51 -16.02
N ASP A 67 41.18 9.03 -16.62
CA ASP A 67 40.67 10.37 -16.31
C ASP A 67 40.03 10.40 -14.92
N ILE A 68 39.23 9.39 -14.59
CA ILE A 68 38.62 9.26 -13.26
C ILE A 68 39.68 9.02 -12.19
N VAL A 69 40.59 8.06 -12.39
CA VAL A 69 41.66 7.74 -11.44
C VAL A 69 42.57 8.96 -11.16
N LYS A 70 42.96 9.72 -12.19
CA LYS A 70 43.77 10.94 -12.01
C LYS A 70 43.02 12.06 -11.31
N ALA A 71 41.70 12.10 -11.45
CA ALA A 71 40.85 13.11 -10.86
C ALA A 71 40.55 12.88 -9.37
N MET A 72 40.71 11.65 -8.88
CA MET A 72 40.45 11.30 -7.48
C MET A 72 41.32 12.13 -6.53
N GLY A 73 40.70 12.68 -5.50
CA GLY A 73 41.34 13.42 -4.43
C GLY A 73 41.42 12.62 -3.13
N LYS A 74 41.69 13.33 -2.03
CA LYS A 74 41.70 12.74 -0.67
C LYS A 74 40.31 12.28 -0.23
N ASN A 75 39.28 13.10 -0.46
CA ASN A 75 37.89 12.83 -0.12
C ASN A 75 37.08 12.77 -1.42
N ASN A 76 36.45 11.64 -1.70
CA ASN A 76 35.70 11.42 -2.95
C ASN A 76 34.26 11.01 -2.65
N PHE A 77 33.31 11.55 -3.41
CA PHE A 77 31.90 11.16 -3.38
C PHE A 77 31.52 10.65 -4.76
N PHE A 78 31.18 9.36 -4.84
CA PHE A 78 30.75 8.70 -6.08
C PHE A 78 29.25 8.45 -6.07
N VAL A 79 28.60 8.78 -7.18
CA VAL A 79 27.27 8.27 -7.51
C VAL A 79 27.41 7.29 -8.68
N PHE A 80 26.99 6.05 -8.44
CA PHE A 80 26.88 5.02 -9.47
C PHE A 80 25.40 4.88 -9.85
N HIS A 81 25.08 5.20 -11.11
CA HIS A 81 23.70 5.17 -11.62
C HIS A 81 23.53 3.98 -12.58
N LEU A 82 22.96 2.90 -12.05
CA LEU A 82 22.84 1.61 -12.73
C LEU A 82 21.55 1.51 -13.55
N MET A 83 21.53 0.67 -14.58
CA MET A 83 20.29 0.19 -15.18
C MET A 83 19.56 -0.82 -14.28
N GLY A 84 20.30 -1.55 -13.45
CA GLY A 84 19.78 -2.50 -12.48
C GLY A 84 18.89 -3.55 -13.14
N THR A 85 17.67 -3.68 -12.62
CA THR A 85 16.67 -4.67 -13.05
C THR A 85 15.59 -4.08 -13.95
N HIS A 86 15.87 -3.00 -14.67
CA HIS A 86 14.90 -2.36 -15.57
C HIS A 86 14.43 -3.31 -16.70
N PHE A 87 13.17 -3.18 -17.11
CA PHE A 87 12.59 -3.91 -18.24
C PHE A 87 13.27 -3.56 -19.58
N ASP A 88 13.48 -4.45 -20.56
CA ASP A 88 13.31 -5.91 -20.59
C ASP A 88 14.44 -6.64 -19.82
N TYR A 89 14.07 -7.49 -18.87
CA TYR A 89 14.98 -8.08 -17.88
C TYR A 89 16.08 -8.96 -18.49
N ASN A 90 15.78 -9.70 -19.56
CA ASN A 90 16.78 -10.54 -20.23
C ASN A 90 17.94 -9.72 -20.82
N GLY A 91 17.67 -8.44 -21.12
CA GLY A 91 18.64 -7.47 -21.62
C GLY A 91 19.58 -6.94 -20.54
N ARG A 92 19.40 -7.30 -19.26
CA ARG A 92 20.22 -6.78 -18.15
C ARG A 92 21.46 -7.60 -17.85
N TYR A 93 21.45 -8.88 -18.18
CA TYR A 93 22.50 -9.82 -17.80
C TYR A 93 23.08 -10.58 -19.01
N THR A 94 24.20 -11.29 -18.82
CA THR A 94 24.79 -12.18 -19.84
C THR A 94 24.40 -13.63 -19.58
N SER A 95 24.61 -14.54 -20.53
CA SER A 95 24.26 -15.96 -20.39
C SER A 95 24.87 -16.64 -19.15
N LYS A 96 25.99 -16.12 -18.62
CA LYS A 96 26.61 -16.60 -17.36
C LYS A 96 25.69 -16.44 -16.14
N PHE A 97 24.79 -15.46 -16.18
CA PHE A 97 23.85 -15.15 -15.10
C PHE A 97 22.44 -15.70 -15.36
N ALA A 98 22.22 -16.42 -16.47
CA ALA A 98 20.96 -17.08 -16.78
C ALA A 98 20.79 -18.39 -15.97
N GLN A 99 20.75 -18.27 -14.64
CA GLN A 99 20.72 -19.40 -13.70
C GLN A 99 19.31 -19.93 -13.46
N PHE A 100 18.31 -19.03 -13.49
CA PHE A 100 16.90 -19.36 -13.31
C PHE A 100 16.17 -19.49 -14.65
N SER A 101 15.21 -20.41 -14.69
CA SER A 101 14.31 -20.66 -15.82
C SER A 101 12.89 -20.93 -15.33
N ALA A 102 11.91 -20.88 -16.25
CA ALA A 102 10.53 -21.28 -15.95
C ALA A 102 10.44 -22.70 -15.35
N GLU A 103 11.30 -23.61 -15.78
CA GLU A 103 11.36 -24.97 -15.27
C GLU A 103 11.91 -25.03 -13.84
N SER A 104 12.97 -24.26 -13.54
CA SER A 104 13.50 -24.17 -12.17
C SER A 104 12.47 -23.59 -11.19
N LEU A 105 11.66 -22.62 -11.63
CA LEU A 105 10.58 -22.07 -10.80
C LEU A 105 9.52 -23.13 -10.50
N LYS A 106 9.16 -23.99 -11.47
CA LYS A 106 8.25 -25.11 -11.24
C LYS A 106 8.82 -26.13 -10.26
N GLN A 107 10.09 -26.49 -10.43
CA GLN A 107 10.79 -27.42 -9.54
C GLN A 107 10.88 -26.90 -8.11
N SER A 108 11.00 -25.59 -7.92
CA SER A 108 11.00 -24.91 -6.62
C SER A 108 9.61 -24.46 -6.13
N GLN A 109 8.52 -24.79 -6.84
CA GLN A 109 7.15 -24.37 -6.51
C GLN A 109 6.94 -22.85 -6.41
N LEU A 110 7.70 -22.07 -7.17
CA LEU A 110 7.63 -20.61 -7.27
C LEU A 110 6.87 -20.14 -8.52
N ASN A 111 6.22 -21.05 -9.23
CA ASN A 111 5.48 -20.82 -10.48
C ASN A 111 3.99 -20.53 -10.25
N TYR A 112 3.66 -19.85 -9.16
CA TYR A 112 2.28 -19.47 -8.83
C TYR A 112 2.24 -17.98 -8.49
N LEU A 113 1.08 -17.36 -8.67
CA LEU A 113 0.77 -16.13 -7.93
C LEU A 113 0.86 -16.51 -6.44
N ALA A 114 1.69 -15.80 -5.69
CA ALA A 114 1.81 -16.02 -4.27
C ALA A 114 0.41 -15.93 -3.65
N PRO A 115 -0.06 -16.97 -2.93
CA PRO A 115 -1.21 -16.76 -2.08
C PRO A 115 -0.80 -15.67 -1.09
N PHE A 116 -1.58 -14.59 -1.07
CA PHE A 116 -1.46 -13.41 -0.22
C PHE A 116 -0.66 -13.68 1.08
N TRP A 117 0.48 -12.99 1.26
CA TRP A 117 1.58 -13.50 2.10
C TRP A 117 1.41 -13.24 3.61
N GLU A 118 1.55 -14.31 4.41
CA GLU A 118 2.41 -14.37 5.61
C GLU A 118 3.13 -15.76 5.78
N GLN A 119 3.19 -16.63 4.75
CA GLN A 119 3.80 -17.98 4.80
C GLN A 119 5.32 -18.06 4.67
N THR A 120 6.04 -17.25 5.44
CA THR A 120 7.43 -17.59 5.76
C THR A 120 7.56 -17.59 7.27
N PRO A 121 7.58 -18.76 7.93
CA PRO A 121 8.01 -18.83 9.30
C PRO A 121 9.43 -18.29 9.37
N THR A 122 9.61 -17.19 10.08
CA THR A 122 10.91 -16.76 10.58
C THR A 122 11.32 -17.75 11.68
N ASN A 123 11.71 -18.96 11.29
CA ASN A 123 12.50 -19.83 12.15
C ASN A 123 13.35 -20.79 11.31
N THR A 124 14.62 -20.41 11.18
CA THR A 124 15.82 -21.25 11.26
C THR A 124 15.71 -22.71 10.79
N GLN A 125 16.48 -23.00 9.74
CA GLN A 125 17.13 -24.28 9.37
C GLN A 125 16.65 -25.11 8.17
N ASN A 126 15.58 -24.78 7.44
CA ASN A 126 15.39 -25.33 6.07
C ASN A 126 14.37 -24.51 5.24
N PRO A 127 14.80 -23.78 4.19
CA PRO A 127 13.90 -22.95 3.37
C PRO A 127 13.02 -23.74 2.38
N THR A 128 13.05 -25.07 2.39
CA THR A 128 12.36 -25.92 1.40
C THR A 128 10.92 -26.30 1.73
N ASN A 129 10.36 -25.83 2.86
CA ASN A 129 9.00 -26.21 3.31
C ASN A 129 8.05 -25.01 3.49
N ALA A 130 8.10 -24.00 2.62
CA ALA A 130 6.99 -23.06 2.45
C ALA A 130 5.93 -23.68 1.53
N LEU A 131 5.33 -24.79 1.98
CA LEU A 131 4.25 -25.45 1.26
C LEU A 131 2.96 -24.66 1.52
N ILE A 132 2.39 -24.14 0.43
CA ILE A 132 1.04 -23.59 0.31
C ILE A 132 0.07 -24.37 1.22
N PRO A 133 -0.82 -23.73 2.00
CA PRO A 133 -1.73 -24.43 2.90
C PRO A 133 -2.70 -25.24 2.05
N ALA A 134 -3.09 -26.42 2.53
CA ALA A 134 -3.90 -27.41 1.80
C ALA A 134 -5.25 -26.90 1.23
N ASN A 135 -5.70 -25.70 1.60
CA ASN A 135 -6.99 -25.12 1.21
C ASN A 135 -6.88 -23.91 0.27
N VAL A 136 -5.69 -23.52 -0.16
CA VAL A 136 -5.51 -22.47 -1.17
C VAL A 136 -5.04 -23.14 -2.46
N ASN A 137 -5.80 -22.99 -3.54
CA ASN A 137 -5.36 -23.34 -4.89
C ASN A 137 -4.73 -22.08 -5.52
N PRO A 138 -3.41 -21.84 -5.36
CA PRO A 138 -2.80 -20.65 -5.91
C PRO A 138 -2.85 -20.73 -7.43
N THR A 139 -3.12 -19.60 -8.07
CA THR A 139 -3.23 -19.54 -9.52
C THR A 139 -1.85 -19.82 -10.15
N PRO A 140 -1.70 -20.90 -10.94
CA PRO A 140 -0.43 -21.20 -11.58
C PRO A 140 -0.08 -20.14 -12.62
N LEU A 141 1.19 -19.79 -12.69
CA LEU A 141 1.74 -18.96 -13.75
C LEU A 141 1.80 -19.78 -15.05
N THR A 142 1.44 -19.13 -16.15
CA THR A 142 1.75 -19.62 -17.49
C THR A 142 3.26 -19.73 -17.69
N ASN A 143 3.68 -20.49 -18.70
CA ASN A 143 5.10 -20.61 -19.04
C ASN A 143 5.74 -19.27 -19.43
N SER A 144 4.96 -18.37 -20.05
CA SER A 144 5.41 -17.01 -20.39
C SER A 144 5.68 -16.18 -19.13
N GLN A 145 4.72 -16.15 -18.20
CA GLN A 145 4.86 -15.44 -16.93
C GLN A 145 6.03 -15.97 -16.09
N SER A 146 6.17 -17.30 -16.02
CA SER A 146 7.30 -17.95 -15.35
C SER A 146 8.65 -17.60 -15.99
N THR A 147 8.68 -17.50 -17.33
CA THR A 147 9.88 -17.05 -18.05
C THR A 147 10.26 -15.62 -17.66
N ILE A 148 9.31 -14.68 -17.70
CA ILE A 148 9.54 -13.28 -17.30
C ILE A 148 10.03 -13.19 -15.85
N LYS A 149 9.40 -13.93 -14.92
CA LYS A 149 9.81 -13.98 -13.51
C LYS A 149 11.25 -14.49 -13.36
N SER A 150 11.61 -15.55 -14.08
CA SER A 150 12.99 -16.07 -14.06
C SER A 150 14.00 -15.08 -14.65
N GLN A 151 13.64 -14.32 -15.69
CA GLN A 151 14.50 -13.26 -16.24
C GLN A 151 14.73 -12.13 -15.23
N TYR A 152 13.70 -11.71 -14.51
CA TYR A 152 13.85 -10.73 -13.43
C TYR A 152 14.81 -11.23 -12.34
N LEU A 153 14.66 -12.48 -11.88
CA LEU A 153 15.56 -13.06 -10.87
C LEU A 153 17.02 -13.15 -11.35
N ASN A 154 17.25 -13.47 -12.62
CA ASN A 154 18.59 -13.46 -13.22
C ASN A 154 19.17 -12.04 -13.30
N ALA A 155 18.34 -11.03 -13.58
CA ALA A 155 18.75 -9.63 -13.54
C ALA A 155 19.12 -9.19 -12.11
N VAL A 156 18.38 -9.64 -11.09
CA VAL A 156 18.72 -9.41 -9.68
C VAL A 156 20.08 -10.05 -9.33
N LEU A 157 20.31 -11.30 -9.75
CA LEU A 157 21.60 -11.98 -9.53
C LEU A 157 22.76 -11.24 -10.21
N TYR A 158 22.55 -10.71 -11.41
CA TYR A 158 23.55 -9.88 -12.09
C TYR A 158 23.81 -8.55 -11.37
N ASN A 159 22.75 -7.88 -10.91
CA ASN A 159 22.87 -6.65 -10.14
C ASN A 159 23.62 -6.86 -8.81
N ASP A 160 23.38 -7.99 -8.12
CA ASP A 160 24.15 -8.39 -6.94
C ASP A 160 25.66 -8.50 -7.26
N PHE A 161 26.01 -9.16 -8.36
CA PHE A 161 27.39 -9.23 -8.83
C PHE A 161 27.99 -7.83 -9.05
N VAL A 162 27.32 -6.95 -9.80
CA VAL A 162 27.83 -5.61 -10.09
C VAL A 162 28.03 -4.79 -8.82
N VAL A 163 27.05 -4.78 -7.91
CA VAL A 163 27.16 -4.07 -6.63
C VAL A 163 28.32 -4.63 -5.80
N SER A 164 28.49 -5.97 -5.78
CA SER A 164 29.61 -6.60 -5.08
C SER A 164 30.98 -6.20 -5.66
N GLU A 165 31.09 -6.07 -6.98
CA GLU A 165 32.32 -5.67 -7.66
C GLU A 165 32.67 -4.20 -7.44
N ILE A 166 31.66 -3.34 -7.32
CA ILE A 166 31.85 -1.95 -6.88
C ILE A 166 32.39 -1.95 -5.45
N ILE A 167 31.74 -2.66 -4.52
CA ILE A 167 32.16 -2.74 -3.11
C ILE A 167 33.61 -3.20 -2.99
N LYS A 168 34.01 -4.26 -3.71
CA LYS A 168 35.38 -4.81 -3.68
C LYS A 168 36.45 -3.77 -4.03
N ARG A 169 36.17 -2.84 -4.94
CA ARG A 169 37.12 -1.79 -5.38
C ARG A 169 37.35 -0.68 -4.34
N PHE A 170 36.51 -0.61 -3.31
CA PHE A 170 36.65 0.34 -2.22
C PHE A 170 36.88 -0.32 -0.85
N ALA A 171 36.92 -1.66 -0.79
CA ALA A 171 36.99 -2.42 0.45
C ALA A 171 38.28 -2.20 1.23
N ASP A 172 39.38 -1.86 0.55
CA ASP A 172 40.69 -1.57 1.15
C ASP A 172 40.84 -0.09 1.56
N LYS A 173 39.85 0.77 1.29
CA LYS A 173 39.84 2.20 1.64
C LYS A 173 38.91 2.47 2.82
N GLU A 174 39.04 3.63 3.46
CA GLU A 174 38.08 4.10 4.46
C GLU A 174 36.79 4.55 3.74
N THR A 175 35.81 3.66 3.64
CA THR A 175 34.67 3.78 2.72
C THR A 175 33.36 3.41 3.41
N ILE A 176 32.32 4.19 3.12
CA ILE A 176 30.91 3.83 3.31
C ILE A 176 30.20 3.88 1.95
N ILE A 177 29.39 2.86 1.66
CA ILE A 177 28.60 2.76 0.41
C ILE A 177 27.15 2.59 0.81
N PHE A 178 26.28 3.42 0.23
CA PHE A 178 24.83 3.30 0.32
C PHE A 178 24.31 2.77 -1.02
N TYR A 179 23.50 1.73 -0.97
CA TYR A 179 22.77 1.22 -2.12
C TYR A 179 21.27 1.34 -1.85
N LEU A 180 20.55 1.94 -2.79
CA LEU A 180 19.11 2.14 -2.74
C LEU A 180 18.56 1.99 -4.16
N SER A 181 17.52 1.17 -4.34
CA SER A 181 16.74 1.18 -5.59
C SER A 181 15.79 2.38 -5.59
N ASP A 182 15.55 2.98 -6.75
CA ASP A 182 14.61 4.09 -6.93
C ASP A 182 13.15 3.65 -6.73
N HIS A 183 12.81 2.46 -7.23
CA HIS A 183 11.55 1.76 -6.97
C HIS A 183 11.72 0.24 -7.05
N GLY A 184 10.65 -0.49 -6.70
CA GLY A 184 10.54 -1.93 -6.88
C GLY A 184 9.80 -2.27 -8.18
N GLU A 185 9.44 -3.54 -8.36
CA GLU A 185 8.77 -4.02 -9.57
C GLU A 185 7.84 -5.18 -9.18
N GLU A 186 6.58 -5.16 -9.62
CA GLU A 186 5.68 -6.31 -9.43
C GLU A 186 5.91 -7.31 -10.57
N ILE A 187 6.14 -8.59 -10.23
CA ILE A 187 6.48 -9.65 -11.18
C ILE A 187 5.59 -10.86 -10.93
N TYR A 188 4.30 -10.72 -11.25
CA TYR A 188 3.29 -11.75 -11.00
C TYR A 188 3.33 -12.24 -9.54
N ASP A 189 3.46 -11.29 -8.60
CA ASP A 189 3.61 -11.63 -7.20
C ASP A 189 2.28 -12.07 -6.58
N PHE A 190 1.22 -11.27 -6.71
CA PHE A 190 -0.08 -11.57 -6.09
C PHE A 190 -1.27 -11.48 -7.05
N ARG A 191 -1.05 -10.93 -8.26
CA ARG A 191 -2.07 -10.81 -9.31
C ARG A 191 -1.41 -10.97 -10.68
N ASN A 192 -2.24 -11.09 -11.71
CA ASN A 192 -1.77 -11.15 -13.09
C ASN A 192 -1.32 -9.76 -13.60
N SER A 193 -0.23 -9.23 -13.05
CA SER A 193 0.38 -7.97 -13.44
C SER A 193 1.90 -8.07 -13.42
N VAL A 194 2.54 -7.28 -14.27
CA VAL A 194 3.99 -7.12 -14.33
C VAL A 194 4.32 -5.65 -14.57
N GLY A 195 5.34 -5.15 -13.88
CA GLY A 195 5.80 -3.77 -14.00
C GLY A 195 5.40 -2.92 -12.80
N HIS A 196 5.42 -1.60 -13.00
CA HIS A 196 5.05 -0.61 -12.01
C HIS A 196 4.08 0.43 -12.59
N SER A 197 3.15 0.91 -11.78
CA SER A 197 2.16 1.92 -12.19
C SER A 197 1.67 2.72 -10.99
N PHE A 198 1.52 4.04 -11.18
CA PHE A 198 0.97 4.93 -10.14
C PHE A 198 -0.48 4.60 -9.77
N ASN A 199 -1.28 4.17 -10.74
CA ASN A 199 -2.69 3.85 -10.51
C ASN A 199 -2.83 2.52 -9.76
N MET A 200 -1.99 1.54 -10.08
CA MET A 200 -2.06 0.20 -9.50
C MET A 200 -0.87 -0.11 -8.59
N VAL A 201 -0.42 0.83 -7.76
CA VAL A 201 0.73 0.60 -6.87
C VAL A 201 0.47 -0.59 -5.94
N SER A 202 1.49 -1.41 -5.76
CA SER A 202 1.51 -2.51 -4.80
C SER A 202 2.76 -2.41 -3.94
N ARG A 203 2.82 -3.17 -2.85
CA ARG A 203 4.02 -3.23 -2.01
C ARG A 203 5.28 -3.61 -2.80
N TYR A 204 5.16 -4.51 -3.78
CA TYR A 204 6.27 -4.97 -4.61
C TYR A 204 6.87 -3.86 -5.48
N MET A 205 6.09 -2.82 -5.79
CA MET A 205 6.57 -1.65 -6.54
C MET A 205 7.27 -0.61 -5.66
N VAL A 206 7.10 -0.66 -4.32
CA VAL A 206 7.60 0.38 -3.39
C VAL A 206 8.58 -0.15 -2.35
N GLU A 207 8.60 -1.46 -2.11
CA GLU A 207 9.60 -2.12 -1.29
C GLU A 207 10.89 -2.23 -2.10
N VAL A 208 11.93 -1.56 -1.60
CA VAL A 208 13.23 -1.49 -2.26
C VAL A 208 14.33 -1.96 -1.33
N PRO A 209 15.38 -2.61 -1.86
CA PRO A 209 16.58 -2.87 -1.07
C PRO A 209 17.24 -1.55 -0.66
N PHE A 210 17.57 -1.43 0.62
CA PHE A 210 18.42 -0.38 1.16
C PHE A 210 19.57 -1.03 1.95
N MET A 211 20.80 -0.90 1.44
CA MET A 211 21.98 -1.51 2.02
C MET A 211 23.03 -0.46 2.35
N ILE A 212 23.74 -0.68 3.45
CA ILE A 212 24.91 0.12 3.82
C ILE A 212 26.09 -0.81 4.03
N TYR A 213 27.11 -0.65 3.19
CA TYR A 213 28.41 -1.29 3.37
C TYR A 213 29.37 -0.32 4.04
N VAL A 214 30.12 -0.82 5.03
CA VAL A 214 31.15 -0.09 5.76
C VAL A 214 32.44 -0.91 5.65
N SER A 215 33.53 -0.33 5.17
CA SER A 215 34.81 -1.03 5.05
C SER A 215 35.41 -1.33 6.42
N ASP A 216 36.30 -2.32 6.50
CA ASP A 216 36.89 -2.73 7.79
C ASP A 216 37.77 -1.63 8.41
N SER A 217 38.42 -0.80 7.58
CA SER A 217 39.13 0.38 8.05
C SER A 217 38.18 1.42 8.65
N LEU A 218 37.05 1.73 7.99
CA LEU A 218 36.07 2.68 8.50
C LEU A 218 35.37 2.17 9.78
N LYS A 219 35.06 0.87 9.86
CA LYS A 219 34.53 0.25 11.10
C LYS A 219 35.48 0.45 12.28
N LYS A 220 36.79 0.33 12.05
CA LYS A 220 37.82 0.52 13.08
C LYS A 220 37.94 1.99 13.50
N SER A 221 37.90 2.92 12.54
CA SER A 221 37.99 4.36 12.81
C SER A 221 36.72 4.92 13.47
N TYR A 222 35.53 4.42 13.12
CA TYR A 222 34.23 4.96 13.55
C TYR A 222 33.25 3.86 14.04
N PRO A 223 33.55 3.14 15.13
CA PRO A 223 32.69 2.06 15.63
C PRO A 223 31.30 2.55 16.06
N GLN A 224 31.17 3.82 16.48
CA GLN A 224 29.88 4.42 16.85
C GLN A 224 28.94 4.55 15.66
N LEU A 225 29.47 4.87 14.47
CA LEU A 225 28.71 4.92 13.22
C LEU A 225 28.10 3.55 12.90
N VAL A 226 28.87 2.48 13.08
CA VAL A 226 28.39 1.10 12.89
C VAL A 226 27.27 0.78 13.88
N GLY A 227 27.42 1.17 15.15
CA GLY A 227 26.40 0.99 16.17
C GLY A 227 25.06 1.65 15.80
N ARG A 228 25.10 2.87 15.24
CA ARG A 228 23.90 3.57 14.75
C ARG A 228 23.24 2.82 13.59
N ILE A 229 24.02 2.30 12.64
CA ILE A 229 23.50 1.50 11.52
C ILE A 229 22.82 0.23 12.03
N THR A 230 23.48 -0.53 12.90
CA THR A 230 22.92 -1.78 13.44
C THR A 230 21.62 -1.56 14.22
N GLN A 231 21.51 -0.48 15.00
CA GLN A 231 20.29 -0.15 15.74
C GLN A 231 19.11 0.19 14.83
N ALA A 232 19.38 0.66 13.61
CA ALA A 232 18.36 1.15 12.69
C ALA A 232 17.89 0.11 11.65
N GLN A 233 18.53 -1.06 11.56
CA GLN A 233 18.33 -2.06 10.49
C GLN A 233 16.87 -2.46 10.27
N ASN A 234 16.06 -2.54 11.33
CA ASN A 234 14.66 -3.00 11.25
C ASN A 234 13.64 -1.86 11.44
N LEU A 235 14.08 -0.60 11.38
CA LEU A 235 13.17 0.54 11.50
C LEU A 235 12.40 0.76 10.20
N PRO A 236 11.11 1.19 10.27
CA PRO A 236 10.38 1.60 9.09
C PRO A 236 11.08 2.81 8.47
N PHE A 237 11.30 2.77 7.17
CA PHE A 237 11.99 3.83 6.44
C PHE A 237 11.31 4.07 5.09
N MET A 238 11.49 5.27 4.55
CA MET A 238 11.00 5.69 3.24
C MET A 238 12.12 6.46 2.53
N SER A 239 12.30 6.24 1.23
CA SER A 239 13.42 6.83 0.48
C SER A 239 13.41 8.37 0.44
N ASP A 240 12.26 9.01 0.68
CA ASP A 240 12.15 10.46 0.81
C ASP A 240 12.84 11.04 2.06
N ASP A 241 13.18 10.17 3.02
CA ASP A 241 13.95 10.47 4.21
C ASP A 241 15.46 10.27 4.02
N PHE A 242 15.90 9.76 2.86
CA PHE A 242 17.29 9.39 2.61
C PHE A 242 18.28 10.52 2.85
N LEU A 243 18.00 11.73 2.40
CA LEU A 243 18.95 12.84 2.60
C LEU A 243 19.09 13.22 4.08
N HIS A 244 18.02 13.13 4.88
CA HIS A 244 18.10 13.35 6.33
C HIS A 244 18.96 12.29 6.99
N ALA A 245 18.74 11.02 6.63
CA ALA A 245 19.50 9.89 7.15
C ALA A 245 20.98 9.95 6.73
N PHE A 246 21.25 10.25 5.46
CA PHE A 246 22.59 10.34 4.88
C PHE A 246 23.42 11.44 5.56
N PHE A 247 22.88 12.66 5.67
CA PHE A 247 23.63 13.76 6.29
C PHE A 247 23.80 13.58 7.81
N ASP A 248 22.80 13.07 8.52
CA ASP A 248 22.91 12.78 9.96
C ASP A 248 23.92 11.67 10.27
N LEU A 249 23.98 10.62 9.44
CA LEU A 249 24.94 9.53 9.65
C LEU A 249 26.38 9.98 9.39
N LEU A 250 26.60 10.82 8.38
CA LEU A 250 27.91 11.36 8.02
C LEU A 250 28.28 12.64 8.79
N GLU A 251 27.45 13.06 9.74
CA GLU A 251 27.63 14.26 10.56
C GLU A 251 27.78 15.57 9.74
N ILE A 252 27.18 15.61 8.54
CA ILE A 252 27.14 16.79 7.67
C ILE A 252 25.98 17.69 8.11
N GLN A 253 26.30 18.91 8.53
CA GLN A 253 25.30 19.87 8.97
C GLN A 253 24.69 20.62 7.77
N VAL A 254 23.38 20.52 7.60
CA VAL A 254 22.60 21.30 6.63
C VAL A 254 21.39 21.93 7.32
N ALA A 255 21.00 23.13 6.89
CA ALA A 255 19.91 23.89 7.52
C ALA A 255 18.56 23.15 7.49
N ASP A 256 18.32 22.37 6.45
CA ASP A 256 17.06 21.66 6.23
C ASP A 256 17.01 20.27 6.92
N LEU A 257 18.05 19.89 7.65
CA LEU A 257 18.11 18.58 8.32
C LEU A 257 17.00 18.46 9.37
N GLN A 258 16.17 17.44 9.25
CA GLN A 258 15.12 17.13 10.21
C GLN A 258 15.48 15.87 11.00
N PRO A 259 15.94 15.97 12.27
CA PRO A 259 16.38 14.82 13.06
C PRO A 259 15.32 13.71 13.18
N GLN A 260 14.05 14.07 13.22
CA GLN A 260 12.93 13.14 13.28
C GLN A 260 12.73 12.30 12.00
N ARG A 261 13.35 12.70 10.89
CA ARG A 261 13.31 11.98 9.59
C ARG A 261 14.56 11.13 9.35
N SER A 262 15.60 11.22 10.18
CA SER A 262 16.77 10.35 10.05
C SER A 262 16.60 9.07 10.86
N LEU A 263 16.65 7.91 10.20
CA LEU A 263 16.60 6.60 10.87
C LEU A 263 17.78 6.34 11.83
N PHE A 264 18.86 7.13 11.72
CA PHE A 264 20.04 7.01 12.58
C PHE A 264 20.01 7.98 13.76
N ASN A 265 18.96 8.79 13.88
CA ASN A 265 18.81 9.75 14.97
C ASN A 265 17.96 9.18 16.10
N LYS A 266 18.26 9.55 17.34
CA LYS A 266 17.44 9.18 18.50
C LYS A 266 16.03 9.78 18.47
N LYS A 267 15.83 10.87 17.71
CA LYS A 267 14.54 11.54 17.54
C LYS A 267 13.68 10.96 16.42
N PHE A 268 14.12 9.89 15.75
CA PHE A 268 13.41 9.31 14.60
C PHE A 268 11.95 8.99 14.93
N ASP A 269 11.03 9.53 14.13
CA ASP A 269 9.60 9.29 14.26
C ASP A 269 9.20 8.00 13.53
N LYS A 270 9.15 6.90 14.28
CA LYS A 270 8.72 5.59 13.77
C LYS A 270 7.22 5.54 13.42
N SER A 271 6.43 6.52 13.87
CA SER A 271 4.98 6.57 13.67
C SER A 271 4.55 7.35 12.43
N ARG A 272 5.51 7.97 11.74
CA ARG A 272 5.27 8.70 10.49
C ARG A 272 4.59 7.79 9.47
N ALA A 273 3.42 8.21 8.99
CA ALA A 273 2.72 7.53 7.91
C ALA A 273 3.58 7.55 6.62
N ARG A 274 3.73 6.38 5.98
CA ARG A 274 4.49 6.21 4.74
C ARG A 274 3.52 6.26 3.56
N ILE A 275 3.35 7.45 2.98
CA ILE A 275 2.32 7.71 1.97
C ILE A 275 2.91 7.69 0.55
N VAL A 276 2.42 6.80 -0.30
CA VAL A 276 2.81 6.70 -1.72
C VAL A 276 1.57 6.88 -2.61
N HIS A 277 1.58 7.90 -3.46
CA HIS A 277 0.42 8.25 -4.33
C HIS A 277 -0.91 8.33 -3.57
N GLY A 278 -0.90 8.95 -2.38
CA GLY A 278 -2.08 9.09 -1.53
C GLY A 278 -2.48 7.83 -0.74
N ARG A 279 -1.78 6.71 -0.93
CA ARG A 279 -1.99 5.46 -0.19
C ARG A 279 -1.01 5.32 0.95
N ASP A 280 -1.51 4.93 2.12
CA ASP A 280 -0.70 4.59 3.27
C ASP A 280 -0.13 3.17 3.10
N TYR A 281 1.19 3.03 3.21
CA TYR A 281 1.85 1.75 3.00
C TYR A 281 1.39 0.68 4.00
N GLU A 282 1.24 1.00 5.29
CA GLU A 282 0.85 0.01 6.30
C GLU A 282 -0.61 -0.41 6.15
N ARG A 283 -1.51 0.57 5.88
CA ARG A 283 -2.95 0.31 5.77
C ARG A 283 -3.34 -0.27 4.41
N ASP A 284 -2.82 0.29 3.33
CA ASP A 284 -3.34 0.08 1.97
C ASP A 284 -2.47 -0.84 1.11
N LEU A 285 -1.15 -0.87 1.30
CA LEU A 285 -0.22 -1.57 0.40
C LEU A 285 0.35 -2.84 0.99
N LYS A 286 0.61 -2.85 2.30
CA LYS A 286 1.11 -4.01 3.04
C LYS A 286 0.07 -5.12 3.12
N SER A 287 -1.21 -4.75 3.12
CA SER A 287 -2.32 -5.69 2.91
C SER A 287 -2.39 -6.09 1.45
N SER A 288 -2.46 -7.39 1.17
CA SER A 288 -2.31 -7.91 -0.18
C SER A 288 -3.59 -7.95 -1.01
N PHE A 289 -4.69 -7.30 -0.58
CA PHE A 289 -5.95 -7.31 -1.33
C PHE A 289 -5.80 -6.64 -2.69
N GLU A 290 -6.48 -7.18 -3.71
CA GLU A 290 -6.48 -6.59 -5.06
C GLU A 290 -7.17 -5.22 -5.06
N ALA A 291 -8.31 -5.13 -4.35
CA ALA A 291 -9.00 -3.87 -4.12
C ALA A 291 -8.36 -3.11 -2.94
N PRO A 292 -8.11 -1.79 -3.07
CA PRO A 292 -7.59 -0.97 -1.96
C PRO A 292 -8.53 -0.99 -0.74
N ASP A 293 -7.99 -0.79 0.48
CA ASP A 293 -8.76 -0.79 1.74
C ASP A 293 -9.96 0.19 1.74
N LYS A 294 -9.82 1.31 1.01
CA LYS A 294 -10.86 2.33 0.84
C LYS A 294 -12.01 1.88 -0.08
N ILE A 295 -11.84 0.83 -0.88
CA ILE A 295 -12.90 0.28 -1.75
C ILE A 295 -13.48 -0.98 -1.11
N TRP A 296 -14.79 -0.96 -0.87
CA TRP A 296 -15.51 -2.06 -0.23
C TRP A 296 -16.42 -2.70 -1.27
N LEU A 297 -16.63 -4.01 -1.21
CA LEU A 297 -17.52 -4.69 -2.15
C LEU A 297 -18.98 -4.37 -1.80
N HIS A 298 -19.76 -3.92 -2.78
CA HIS A 298 -21.16 -3.51 -2.62
C HIS A 298 -22.12 -4.71 -2.71
N HIS A 299 -23.26 -4.67 -2.01
CA HIS A 299 -24.38 -5.62 -2.07
C HIS A 299 -23.91 -7.06 -1.90
N VAL A 300 -23.28 -7.37 -0.78
CA VAL A 300 -22.80 -8.73 -0.49
C VAL A 300 -23.87 -9.48 0.28
N ASP A 301 -24.96 -9.75 -0.41
CA ASP A 301 -26.21 -10.27 0.17
C ASP A 301 -26.36 -11.79 0.04
N ASP A 302 -25.32 -12.46 -0.45
CA ASP A 302 -25.26 -13.91 -0.56
C ASP A 302 -23.83 -14.45 -0.37
N LEU A 303 -23.77 -15.72 0.05
CA LEU A 303 -22.49 -16.41 0.31
C LEU A 303 -21.70 -16.71 -0.97
N GLU A 304 -22.34 -16.79 -2.14
CA GLU A 304 -21.66 -17.07 -3.39
C GLU A 304 -20.78 -15.88 -3.79
N LYS A 305 -21.36 -14.68 -3.79
CA LYS A 305 -20.65 -13.42 -4.01
C LYS A 305 -19.57 -13.20 -2.97
N LEU A 306 -19.90 -13.39 -1.68
CA LEU A 306 -18.92 -13.24 -0.61
C LEU A 306 -17.71 -14.14 -0.86
N ASN A 307 -17.90 -15.45 -1.05
CA ASN A 307 -16.82 -16.40 -1.25
C ASN A 307 -15.99 -16.11 -2.51
N LYS A 308 -16.64 -15.71 -3.61
CA LYS A 308 -15.97 -15.36 -4.86
C LYS A 308 -14.99 -14.19 -4.70
N PHE A 309 -15.37 -13.19 -3.92
CA PHE A 309 -14.61 -11.95 -3.76
C PHE A 309 -13.88 -11.82 -2.41
N LEU A 310 -13.95 -12.85 -1.56
CA LEU A 310 -13.48 -12.87 -0.17
C LEU A 310 -12.00 -12.48 -0.01
N HIS A 311 -11.17 -12.85 -0.99
CA HIS A 311 -9.74 -12.53 -1.02
C HIS A 311 -9.39 -11.37 -1.97
N LYS A 312 -10.36 -10.86 -2.73
CA LYS A 312 -10.19 -9.68 -3.60
C LYS A 312 -10.41 -8.39 -2.82
N TYR A 313 -11.38 -8.41 -1.91
CA TYR A 313 -11.79 -7.27 -1.08
C TYR A 313 -11.52 -7.53 0.40
N ARG A 314 -11.07 -6.48 1.10
CA ARG A 314 -10.88 -6.54 2.54
C ARG A 314 -12.20 -6.40 3.31
N ASN A 315 -13.05 -5.48 2.85
CA ASN A 315 -14.22 -4.98 3.54
C ASN A 315 -15.45 -5.11 2.64
N PHE A 316 -16.62 -5.24 3.26
CA PHE A 316 -17.87 -5.58 2.57
C PHE A 316 -19.01 -4.69 3.06
N GLU A 317 -19.93 -4.38 2.17
CA GLU A 317 -21.26 -3.88 2.52
C GLU A 317 -22.27 -5.03 2.41
N ILE A 318 -23.20 -5.10 3.36
CA ILE A 318 -24.21 -6.14 3.49
C ILE A 318 -25.54 -5.48 3.83
N ASP A 319 -26.56 -5.71 3.01
CA ASP A 319 -27.91 -5.27 3.30
C ASP A 319 -28.54 -6.21 4.33
N ALA A 320 -29.22 -5.64 5.33
CA ALA A 320 -29.87 -6.46 6.35
C ALA A 320 -31.20 -5.89 6.85
N HIS A 321 -32.12 -6.82 7.10
CA HIS A 321 -33.38 -6.59 7.79
C HIS A 321 -33.36 -7.24 9.17
N PHE A 322 -33.85 -6.52 10.18
CA PHE A 322 -34.17 -7.13 11.47
C PHE A 322 -35.58 -7.69 11.43
N LEU A 323 -35.70 -9.02 11.52
CA LEU A 323 -36.94 -9.77 11.43
C LEU A 323 -37.16 -10.60 12.69
N GLU A 324 -38.41 -10.99 12.95
CA GLU A 324 -38.75 -11.95 14.00
C GLU A 324 -39.13 -13.29 13.38
N ASN A 325 -38.62 -14.37 13.97
CA ASN A 325 -39.03 -15.73 13.62
C ASN A 325 -40.39 -16.08 14.26
N ASP A 326 -40.93 -17.26 13.94
CA ASP A 326 -42.24 -17.70 14.43
C ASP A 326 -42.34 -17.84 15.96
N SER A 327 -41.19 -17.83 16.66
CA SER A 327 -41.11 -17.85 18.13
C SER A 327 -40.95 -16.46 18.74
N GLY A 328 -41.02 -15.38 17.94
CA GLY A 328 -40.82 -14.00 18.39
C GLY A 328 -39.38 -13.65 18.71
N VAL A 329 -38.41 -14.45 18.25
CA VAL A 329 -36.97 -14.15 18.44
C VAL A 329 -36.48 -13.35 17.24
N GLY A 330 -35.95 -12.17 17.51
CA GLY A 330 -35.39 -11.27 16.52
C GLY A 330 -34.04 -11.75 15.97
N TYR A 331 -33.81 -11.56 14.67
CA TYR A 331 -32.55 -11.89 13.99
C TYR A 331 -32.29 -10.95 12.80
N PHE A 332 -31.03 -10.84 12.39
CA PHE A 332 -30.66 -10.13 11.16
C PHE A 332 -30.67 -11.09 9.97
N ASP A 333 -31.63 -10.87 9.08
CA ASP A 333 -31.73 -11.51 7.78
C ASP A 333 -30.99 -10.70 6.72
N VAL A 334 -30.16 -11.36 5.91
CA VAL A 334 -29.35 -10.72 4.88
C VAL A 334 -30.15 -10.60 3.58
N GLY A 335 -30.22 -9.38 3.08
CA GLY A 335 -30.85 -9.02 1.82
C GLY A 335 -31.56 -7.66 1.83
N HIS A 336 -31.63 -7.09 0.64
CA HIS A 336 -32.24 -5.79 0.36
C HIS A 336 -33.78 -5.72 0.49
N ASP A 337 -34.53 -6.78 0.16
CA ASP A 337 -35.99 -6.69 -0.06
C ASP A 337 -36.86 -7.25 1.09
N GLY A 338 -36.25 -7.63 2.21
CA GLY A 338 -36.95 -8.08 3.42
C GLY A 338 -37.56 -9.48 3.33
N LYS A 339 -38.52 -9.78 4.21
CA LYS A 339 -38.98 -11.15 4.52
C LYS A 339 -39.55 -11.92 3.33
N GLU A 340 -40.22 -11.25 2.39
CA GLU A 340 -40.85 -11.91 1.23
C GLU A 340 -39.82 -12.58 0.31
N TYR A 341 -38.64 -11.99 0.19
CA TYR A 341 -37.56 -12.47 -0.69
C TYR A 341 -36.43 -13.14 0.07
N SER A 342 -36.57 -13.28 1.39
CA SER A 342 -35.56 -13.86 2.27
C SER A 342 -35.21 -15.29 1.84
N ILE A 343 -33.90 -15.57 1.78
CA ILE A 343 -33.35 -16.92 1.64
C ILE A 343 -32.98 -17.54 2.99
N ASN A 344 -33.39 -16.91 4.10
CA ASN A 344 -33.01 -17.24 5.47
C ASN A 344 -31.49 -17.24 5.71
N LEU A 345 -30.77 -16.35 5.02
CA LEU A 345 -29.34 -16.15 5.24
C LEU A 345 -29.16 -15.22 6.43
N ASN A 346 -28.53 -15.72 7.50
CA ASN A 346 -28.34 -14.95 8.72
C ASN A 346 -27.01 -14.17 8.66
N LEU A 347 -26.99 -12.95 9.19
CA LEU A 347 -25.78 -12.12 9.29
C LEU A 347 -24.61 -12.86 9.97
N ALA A 348 -24.89 -13.71 10.95
CA ALA A 348 -23.89 -14.53 11.62
C ALA A 348 -23.08 -15.40 10.65
N GLN A 349 -23.72 -15.96 9.61
CA GLN A 349 -23.06 -16.81 8.61
C GLN A 349 -22.09 -16.00 7.74
N MET A 350 -22.47 -14.77 7.38
CA MET A 350 -21.60 -13.84 6.65
C MET A 350 -20.38 -13.47 7.50
N LEU A 351 -20.60 -13.06 8.76
CA LEU A 351 -19.52 -12.68 9.67
C LEU A 351 -18.58 -13.86 9.96
N GLN A 352 -19.11 -15.08 10.17
CA GLN A 352 -18.29 -16.28 10.36
C GLN A 352 -17.39 -16.57 9.15
N THR A 353 -17.90 -16.39 7.93
CA THR A 353 -17.14 -16.59 6.69
C THR A 353 -16.00 -15.58 6.59
N ILE A 354 -16.27 -14.30 6.89
CA ILE A 354 -15.25 -13.24 6.94
C ILE A 354 -14.20 -13.53 8.02
N ILE A 355 -14.62 -13.93 9.22
CA ILE A 355 -13.72 -14.26 10.34
C ILE A 355 -12.83 -15.46 9.98
N ALA A 356 -13.37 -16.47 9.30
CA ALA A 356 -12.60 -17.62 8.85
C ALA A 356 -11.48 -17.21 7.91
N ARG A 357 -11.74 -16.29 6.97
CA ARG A 357 -10.70 -15.68 6.11
C ARG A 357 -9.67 -14.91 6.92
N ASP A 358 -10.10 -14.01 7.81
CA ASP A 358 -9.18 -13.18 8.59
C ASP A 358 -8.22 -14.03 9.45
N LYS A 359 -8.73 -15.08 10.10
CA LYS A 359 -7.93 -16.02 10.91
C LYS A 359 -6.94 -16.83 10.08
N HIS A 360 -7.36 -17.24 8.88
CA HIS A 360 -6.50 -17.97 7.96
C HIS A 360 -5.34 -17.10 7.48
N ASP A 361 -5.62 -15.87 7.06
CA ASP A 361 -4.61 -14.98 6.46
C ASP A 361 -3.55 -14.49 7.46
N MET A 362 -3.89 -14.43 8.75
CA MET A 362 -2.98 -14.01 9.84
C MET A 362 -2.25 -15.17 10.55
N GLN A 363 -2.33 -16.40 10.03
CA GLN A 363 -1.66 -17.59 10.62
C GLN A 363 -1.91 -17.78 12.12
N ASN A 364 -3.11 -17.47 12.61
CA ASN A 364 -3.45 -17.53 14.03
C ASN A 364 -2.62 -16.61 14.96
N LYS A 365 -1.99 -15.54 14.46
CA LYS A 365 -1.58 -14.42 15.34
C LYS A 365 -2.86 -13.90 16.04
N GLU A 366 -2.90 -14.01 17.35
CA GLU A 366 -4.12 -14.06 18.18
C GLU A 366 -5.24 -13.06 17.79
N ASN A 367 -6.47 -13.57 17.65
CA ASN A 367 -7.76 -12.86 17.73
C ASN A 367 -7.97 -11.57 16.90
N LEU A 368 -7.13 -11.27 15.91
CA LEU A 368 -7.29 -10.03 15.13
C LEU A 368 -8.27 -10.21 13.97
N ILE A 369 -9.46 -9.62 14.09
CA ILE A 369 -10.39 -9.42 12.97
C ILE A 369 -10.11 -8.04 12.38
N PHE A 370 -9.67 -8.01 11.13
CA PHE A 370 -9.24 -6.81 10.43
C PHE A 370 -10.24 -6.33 9.37
N ALA A 371 -11.18 -7.19 8.98
CA ALA A 371 -12.29 -6.87 8.09
C ALA A 371 -13.26 -5.90 8.76
N LYS A 372 -13.87 -5.05 7.94
CA LYS A 372 -14.98 -4.18 8.34
C LYS A 372 -16.22 -4.49 7.51
N VAL A 373 -17.36 -4.27 8.13
CA VAL A 373 -18.69 -4.47 7.53
C VAL A 373 -19.46 -3.16 7.59
N TRP A 374 -19.97 -2.74 6.46
CA TRP A 374 -20.99 -1.71 6.37
C TRP A 374 -22.32 -2.45 6.33
N LEU A 375 -23.10 -2.33 7.39
CA LEU A 375 -24.41 -2.95 7.52
C LEU A 375 -25.47 -1.92 7.11
N ASP A 376 -26.00 -2.01 5.89
CA ASP A 376 -27.13 -1.18 5.47
C ASP A 376 -28.42 -1.73 6.12
N PHE A 377 -28.83 -1.07 7.20
CA PHE A 377 -29.94 -1.52 8.04
C PHE A 377 -31.27 -0.95 7.52
N LYS A 378 -31.89 -1.70 6.62
CA LYS A 378 -33.03 -1.28 5.80
C LYS A 378 -34.29 -0.91 6.57
N ASN A 379 -34.56 -1.56 7.69
CA ASN A 379 -35.82 -1.39 8.45
C ASN A 379 -35.63 -0.90 9.89
N LEU A 380 -34.53 -0.20 10.20
CA LEU A 380 -34.33 0.39 11.53
C LEU A 380 -35.44 1.42 11.85
N SER A 381 -36.07 1.25 13.00
CA SER A 381 -37.19 2.08 13.46
C SER A 381 -37.27 2.13 14.99
N ASP A 382 -38.10 3.03 15.53
CA ASP A 382 -38.37 3.13 16.97
C ASP A 382 -38.89 1.81 17.56
N SER A 383 -39.61 1.00 16.77
CA SER A 383 -40.19 -0.27 17.25
C SER A 383 -39.19 -1.41 17.40
N ASN A 384 -38.07 -1.39 16.65
CA ASN A 384 -37.11 -2.51 16.64
C ASN A 384 -35.70 -2.14 17.11
N GLU A 385 -35.37 -0.85 17.29
CA GLU A 385 -34.04 -0.38 17.69
C GLU A 385 -33.45 -1.18 18.86
N THR A 386 -34.23 -1.36 19.94
CA THR A 386 -33.73 -1.97 21.18
C THR A 386 -33.38 -3.45 20.99
N GLU A 387 -34.25 -4.22 20.34
CA GLU A 387 -34.00 -5.65 20.12
C GLU A 387 -32.95 -5.89 19.04
N ALA A 388 -32.93 -5.06 17.99
CA ALA A 388 -31.89 -5.10 16.97
C ALA A 388 -30.50 -4.81 17.53
N LEU A 389 -30.37 -3.81 18.40
CA LEU A 389 -29.10 -3.52 19.09
C LEU A 389 -28.65 -4.70 19.94
N LYS A 390 -29.54 -5.26 20.77
CA LYS A 390 -29.22 -6.42 21.62
C LYS A 390 -28.74 -7.60 20.79
N GLU A 391 -29.42 -7.91 19.69
CA GLU A 391 -29.05 -9.02 18.82
C GLU A 391 -27.71 -8.78 18.13
N LEU A 392 -27.47 -7.56 17.61
CA LEU A 392 -26.19 -7.25 16.97
C LEU A 392 -25.02 -7.32 17.97
N GLN A 393 -25.21 -6.85 19.20
CA GLN A 393 -24.22 -6.99 20.27
C GLN A 393 -23.96 -8.46 20.61
N ARG A 394 -25.03 -9.26 20.77
CA ARG A 394 -24.92 -10.70 21.03
C ARG A 394 -24.11 -11.40 19.94
N LEU A 395 -24.42 -11.14 18.66
CA LEU A 395 -23.68 -11.69 17.52
C LEU A 395 -22.19 -11.29 17.56
N CYS A 396 -21.91 -10.01 17.78
CA CYS A 396 -20.53 -9.52 17.84
C CYS A 396 -19.75 -10.13 19.02
N ASP A 397 -20.37 -10.25 20.19
CA ASP A 397 -19.75 -10.82 21.38
C ASP A 397 -19.44 -12.31 21.21
N GLU A 398 -20.41 -13.08 20.70
CA GLU A 398 -20.26 -14.52 20.45
C GLU A 398 -19.16 -14.81 19.41
N LEU A 399 -19.13 -14.00 18.34
CA LEU A 399 -18.15 -14.14 17.25
C LEU A 399 -16.82 -13.44 17.55
N ARG A 400 -16.75 -12.66 18.63
CA ARG A 400 -15.66 -11.73 18.98
C ARG A 400 -15.38 -10.70 17.88
N PHE A 401 -16.39 -10.34 17.09
CA PHE A 401 -16.27 -9.33 16.04
C PHE A 401 -16.25 -7.92 16.66
N PRO A 402 -15.21 -7.10 16.44
CA PRO A 402 -15.12 -5.79 17.07
C PRO A 402 -16.27 -4.88 16.64
N TYR A 403 -16.96 -4.25 17.60
CA TYR A 403 -18.09 -3.37 17.29
C TYR A 403 -17.66 -2.19 16.41
N SER A 404 -16.44 -1.69 16.64
CA SER A 404 -15.84 -0.61 15.84
C SER A 404 -15.59 -0.97 14.37
N ASN A 405 -15.66 -2.26 14.01
CA ASN A 405 -15.52 -2.74 12.64
C ASN A 405 -16.86 -2.83 11.91
N ILE A 406 -18.00 -2.60 12.59
CA ILE A 406 -19.31 -2.51 11.95
C ILE A 406 -19.74 -1.04 11.87
N ILE A 407 -20.08 -0.60 10.67
CA ILE A 407 -20.77 0.66 10.41
C ILE A 407 -22.25 0.32 10.23
N VAL A 408 -23.11 0.78 11.14
CA VAL A 408 -24.56 0.64 11.01
C VAL A 408 -25.09 1.86 10.27
N GLU A 409 -25.69 1.64 9.10
CA GLU A 409 -26.29 2.68 8.30
C GLU A 409 -27.81 2.69 8.42
N SER A 410 -28.40 3.88 8.48
CA SER A 410 -29.85 4.04 8.32
C SER A 410 -30.22 5.48 7.97
N GLY A 411 -31.39 5.65 7.34
CA GLY A 411 -32.07 6.94 7.24
C GLY A 411 -32.66 7.45 8.57
N ASN A 412 -32.72 6.62 9.62
CA ASN A 412 -33.22 7.03 10.93
C ASN A 412 -32.08 7.35 11.91
N PHE A 413 -31.53 8.55 11.79
CA PHE A 413 -30.37 8.97 12.58
C PHE A 413 -30.62 8.99 14.11
N LYS A 414 -31.87 9.10 14.57
CA LYS A 414 -32.16 9.10 16.01
C LYS A 414 -31.89 7.73 16.62
N ASN A 415 -32.37 6.66 15.98
CA ASN A 415 -32.15 5.30 16.45
C ASN A 415 -30.69 4.84 16.28
N LEU A 416 -29.91 5.46 15.38
CA LEU A 416 -28.46 5.21 15.31
C LEU A 416 -27.70 5.60 16.60
N ALA A 417 -28.25 6.50 17.42
CA ALA A 417 -27.58 6.98 18.62
C ALA A 417 -27.25 5.86 19.62
N SER A 418 -28.13 4.86 19.76
CA SER A 418 -27.93 3.74 20.68
C SER A 418 -26.79 2.82 20.21
N PHE A 419 -26.74 2.51 18.91
CA PHE A 419 -25.64 1.76 18.29
C PHE A 419 -24.31 2.48 18.46
N ARG A 420 -24.27 3.78 18.17
CA ARG A 420 -23.05 4.59 18.39
C ARG A 420 -22.59 4.53 19.83
N LYS A 421 -23.51 4.70 20.79
CA LYS A 421 -23.21 4.65 22.23
C LYS A 421 -22.70 3.28 22.66
N ALA A 422 -23.18 2.21 22.04
CA ALA A 422 -22.73 0.84 22.29
C ALA A 422 -21.30 0.58 21.77
N GLY A 423 -20.77 1.44 20.88
CA GLY A 423 -19.41 1.34 20.35
C GLY A 423 -19.33 1.00 18.87
N PHE A 424 -20.48 0.82 18.20
CA PHE A 424 -20.54 0.70 16.75
C PHE A 424 -20.21 2.02 16.07
N LYS A 425 -19.77 1.93 14.82
CA LYS A 425 -19.77 3.08 13.94
C LYS A 425 -21.14 3.27 13.30
N THR A 426 -21.47 4.50 12.92
CA THR A 426 -22.81 4.84 12.42
C THR A 426 -22.76 5.76 11.22
N SER A 427 -23.59 5.50 10.20
CA SER A 427 -23.71 6.34 9.01
C SER A 427 -25.15 6.78 8.79
N TYR A 428 -25.36 8.08 8.53
CA TYR A 428 -26.65 8.55 8.04
C TYR A 428 -26.72 8.41 6.53
N TYR A 429 -27.71 7.67 6.07
CA TYR A 429 -28.05 7.57 4.67
C TYR A 429 -28.67 8.88 4.18
N VAL A 430 -27.93 9.63 3.37
CA VAL A 430 -28.42 10.85 2.72
C VAL A 430 -29.32 10.43 1.55
N PRO A 431 -30.59 10.89 1.52
CA PRO A 431 -31.52 10.48 0.48
C PRO A 431 -31.10 10.99 -0.90
N TYR A 432 -31.64 10.36 -1.93
CA TYR A 432 -31.49 10.84 -3.30
C TYR A 432 -32.16 12.21 -3.47
N TYR A 433 -31.49 13.10 -4.22
CA TYR A 433 -32.03 14.40 -4.60
C TYR A 433 -31.92 14.55 -6.11
N ASP A 434 -33.01 15.00 -6.74
CA ASP A 434 -32.94 15.45 -8.12
C ASP A 434 -32.15 16.77 -8.23
N LYS A 435 -31.68 17.08 -9.44
CA LYS A 435 -30.86 18.27 -9.69
C LYS A 435 -31.56 19.58 -9.32
N GLN A 436 -32.87 19.69 -9.56
CA GLN A 436 -33.64 20.90 -9.26
C GLN A 436 -33.74 21.11 -7.74
N SER A 437 -33.89 20.02 -6.97
CA SER A 437 -33.89 20.04 -5.51
C SER A 437 -32.53 20.48 -4.95
N LEU A 438 -31.43 19.98 -5.50
CA LEU A 438 -30.08 20.39 -5.08
C LEU A 438 -29.83 21.89 -5.27
N ASP A 439 -30.32 22.47 -6.37
CA ASP A 439 -30.17 23.90 -6.66
C ASP A 439 -31.12 24.77 -5.81
N SER A 440 -32.38 24.36 -5.68
CA SER A 440 -33.42 25.18 -5.04
C SER A 440 -33.51 25.03 -3.52
N LYS A 441 -33.04 23.92 -2.96
CA LYS A 441 -33.15 23.59 -1.52
C LYS A 441 -31.81 23.42 -0.82
N LYS A 442 -30.72 23.94 -1.41
CA LYS A 442 -29.36 23.80 -0.86
C LYS A 442 -29.29 24.14 0.64
N GLU A 443 -29.82 25.30 1.03
CA GLU A 443 -29.77 25.78 2.43
C GLU A 443 -30.58 24.90 3.39
N GLU A 444 -31.72 24.36 2.93
CA GLU A 444 -32.56 23.45 3.72
C GLU A 444 -31.85 22.11 3.95
N ILE A 445 -31.26 21.54 2.89
CA ILE A 445 -30.49 20.30 2.96
C ILE A 445 -29.27 20.49 3.86
N GLU A 446 -28.54 21.60 3.71
CA GLU A 446 -27.40 21.92 4.57
C GLU A 446 -27.81 22.02 6.04
N ALA A 447 -28.88 22.75 6.35
CA ALA A 447 -29.38 22.90 7.71
C ALA A 447 -29.81 21.54 8.31
N GLN A 448 -30.46 20.68 7.52
CA GLN A 448 -30.84 19.34 7.93
C GLN A 448 -29.62 18.48 8.26
N LEU A 449 -28.64 18.42 7.35
CA LEU A 449 -27.42 17.63 7.55
C LEU A 449 -26.59 18.15 8.74
N GLN A 450 -26.47 19.47 8.90
CA GLN A 450 -25.82 20.07 10.07
C GLN A 450 -26.53 19.70 11.37
N ASN A 451 -27.87 19.67 11.39
CA ASN A 451 -28.63 19.24 12.56
C ASN A 451 -28.38 17.77 12.90
N ILE A 452 -28.33 16.90 11.88
CA ILE A 452 -28.00 15.48 12.06
C ILE A 452 -26.58 15.33 12.62
N ILE A 453 -25.59 16.05 12.09
CA ILE A 453 -24.22 16.02 12.61
C ILE A 453 -24.17 16.49 14.07
N LYS A 454 -24.88 17.58 14.40
CA LYS A 454 -24.94 18.14 15.76
C LYS A 454 -25.63 17.21 16.77
N SER A 455 -26.49 16.30 16.31
CA SER A 455 -27.12 15.29 17.18
C SER A 455 -26.12 14.34 17.83
N GLN A 456 -24.91 14.24 17.26
CA GLN A 456 -23.86 13.29 17.64
C GLN A 456 -24.27 11.82 17.52
N SER A 457 -25.33 11.52 16.77
CA SER A 457 -25.77 10.14 16.53
C SER A 457 -25.01 9.42 15.42
N VAL A 458 -24.20 10.14 14.61
CA VAL A 458 -23.62 9.62 13.36
C VAL A 458 -22.11 9.90 13.27
N ASP A 459 -21.33 8.93 12.80
CA ASP A 459 -19.89 9.09 12.50
C ASP A 459 -19.66 9.51 11.05
N TYR A 460 -20.55 9.11 10.16
CA TYR A 460 -20.43 9.28 8.72
C TYR A 460 -21.72 9.81 8.08
N LEU A 461 -21.57 10.43 6.90
CA LEU A 461 -22.65 10.60 5.93
C LEU A 461 -22.38 9.71 4.73
N SER A 462 -23.36 8.92 4.31
CA SER A 462 -23.30 8.06 3.14
C SER A 462 -24.25 8.54 2.05
N PHE A 463 -23.81 8.51 0.80
CA PHE A 463 -24.58 9.03 -0.34
C PHE A 463 -24.16 8.41 -1.68
N PRO A 464 -25.05 8.38 -2.69
CA PRO A 464 -24.68 7.99 -4.05
C PRO A 464 -23.67 8.99 -4.64
N TYR A 465 -22.69 8.51 -5.41
CA TYR A 465 -21.53 9.29 -5.86
C TYR A 465 -21.89 10.56 -6.64
N TYR A 466 -23.02 10.60 -7.34
CA TYR A 466 -23.45 11.82 -8.06
C TYR A 466 -23.69 13.01 -7.12
N LEU A 467 -23.91 12.78 -5.82
CA LEU A 467 -24.04 13.82 -4.79
C LEU A 467 -22.69 14.33 -4.25
N TYR A 468 -21.57 13.71 -4.60
CA TYR A 468 -20.25 14.01 -4.03
C TYR A 468 -19.90 15.50 -4.10
N GLU A 469 -19.97 16.11 -5.29
CA GLU A 469 -19.64 17.54 -5.45
C GLU A 469 -20.58 18.45 -4.66
N PHE A 470 -21.86 18.09 -4.59
CA PHE A 470 -22.84 18.84 -3.80
C PHE A 470 -22.52 18.78 -2.31
N ILE A 471 -22.33 17.58 -1.74
CA ILE A 471 -22.01 17.39 -0.32
C ILE A 471 -20.71 18.08 0.06
N LYS A 472 -19.69 18.00 -0.81
CA LYS A 472 -18.42 18.72 -0.61
C LYS A 472 -18.59 20.23 -0.59
N SER A 473 -19.50 20.77 -1.40
CA SER A 473 -19.78 22.21 -1.45
C SER A 473 -20.44 22.77 -0.18
N LEU A 474 -20.92 21.90 0.72
CA LEU A 474 -21.56 22.28 1.98
C LEU A 474 -20.57 22.50 3.13
N ASP A 475 -19.29 22.12 2.97
CA ASP A 475 -18.22 22.26 3.99
C ASP A 475 -18.66 21.80 5.40
N LEU A 476 -19.34 20.65 5.46
CA LEU A 476 -19.87 20.11 6.71
C LEU A 476 -18.75 19.68 7.66
N LYS A 477 -18.83 20.10 8.93
CA LYS A 477 -17.82 19.81 9.96
C LYS A 477 -18.43 19.20 11.22
N VAL A 478 -17.65 18.34 11.87
CA VAL A 478 -17.92 17.83 13.22
C VAL A 478 -17.03 18.58 14.20
N CYS A 479 -17.63 19.24 15.20
CA CYS A 479 -16.88 19.99 16.21
C CYS A 479 -16.93 19.30 17.57
N LYS A 480 -15.76 19.05 18.16
CA LYS A 480 -15.59 18.62 19.56
C LYS A 480 -14.93 19.75 20.34
N GLY A 481 -15.75 20.56 21.01
CA GLY A 481 -15.29 21.78 21.67
C GLY A 481 -14.82 22.82 20.65
N ARG A 482 -13.54 23.20 20.71
CA ARG A 482 -12.94 24.20 19.78
C ARG A 482 -12.31 23.59 18.53
N ILE A 483 -12.21 22.26 18.46
CA ILE A 483 -11.63 21.56 17.32
C ILE A 483 -12.76 21.12 16.40
N CYS A 484 -12.71 21.57 15.15
CA CYS A 484 -13.64 21.16 14.10
C CYS A 484 -12.85 20.41 13.02
N GLU A 485 -13.34 19.24 12.66
CA GLU A 485 -12.80 18.41 11.59
C GLU A 485 -13.87 18.25 10.51
N ASP A 486 -13.45 18.03 9.28
CA ASP A 486 -14.39 17.79 8.20
C ASP A 486 -15.19 16.50 8.45
N MET A 487 -16.48 16.52 8.11
CA MET A 487 -17.36 15.37 8.27
C MET A 487 -16.86 14.18 7.45
N PRO A 488 -16.58 13.02 8.07
CA PRO A 488 -16.21 11.82 7.34
C PRO A 488 -17.35 11.34 6.42
N LEU A 489 -17.00 10.95 5.19
CA LEU A 489 -17.96 10.60 4.15
C LEU A 489 -17.80 9.14 3.71
N LEU A 490 -18.89 8.52 3.32
CA LEU A 490 -18.93 7.24 2.61
C LEU A 490 -19.72 7.45 1.32
N THR A 491 -19.44 6.68 0.27
CA THR A 491 -20.20 6.82 -0.97
C THR A 491 -20.22 5.52 -1.76
N TRP A 492 -21.11 5.42 -2.74
CA TRP A 492 -21.14 4.31 -3.68
C TRP A 492 -21.33 4.83 -5.10
N ASN A 493 -20.64 4.19 -6.04
CA ASN A 493 -20.82 4.45 -7.46
C ASN A 493 -21.44 3.20 -8.06
N GLU A 494 -22.76 3.26 -8.27
CA GLU A 494 -23.56 2.13 -8.75
C GLU A 494 -22.89 1.52 -9.99
N TYR A 495 -22.61 0.21 -9.94
CA TYR A 495 -22.00 -0.59 -11.03
C TYR A 495 -20.54 -0.27 -11.40
N ALA A 496 -19.87 0.66 -10.71
CA ALA A 496 -18.45 0.93 -10.94
C ALA A 496 -17.56 -0.10 -10.22
N SER A 497 -16.70 -0.77 -10.97
CA SER A 497 -15.65 -1.63 -10.39
C SER A 497 -14.66 -0.84 -9.54
N TYR A 498 -13.87 -1.53 -8.70
CA TYR A 498 -12.84 -0.84 -7.91
C TYR A 498 -11.85 -0.04 -8.78
N LYS A 499 -11.53 -0.53 -9.99
CA LYS A 499 -10.61 0.15 -10.92
C LYS A 499 -11.14 1.50 -11.39
N VAL A 500 -12.45 1.60 -11.62
CA VAL A 500 -13.10 2.85 -12.01
C VAL A 500 -13.10 3.81 -10.82
N ASN A 501 -13.51 3.33 -9.65
CA ASN A 501 -13.54 4.15 -8.43
C ASN A 501 -12.16 4.72 -8.05
N MET A 502 -11.07 4.01 -8.32
CA MET A 502 -9.71 4.52 -8.07
C MET A 502 -9.31 5.74 -8.91
N LEU A 503 -10.02 6.00 -10.02
CA LEU A 503 -9.77 7.16 -10.88
C LEU A 503 -10.66 8.36 -10.51
N GLU A 504 -11.63 8.16 -9.62
CA GLU A 504 -12.57 9.18 -9.20
C GLU A 504 -12.01 10.10 -8.12
N LYS A 505 -12.50 11.36 -8.08
CA LYS A 505 -12.04 12.36 -7.10
C LYS A 505 -12.23 11.92 -5.65
N ALA A 506 -13.35 11.24 -5.37
CA ALA A 506 -13.66 10.74 -4.03
C ALA A 506 -12.60 9.77 -3.49
N TYR A 507 -11.91 9.02 -4.37
CA TYR A 507 -10.87 8.09 -3.93
C TYR A 507 -9.64 8.81 -3.35
N LEU A 508 -9.27 9.95 -3.94
CA LEU A 508 -8.16 10.77 -3.45
C LEU A 508 -8.54 11.71 -2.30
N ASP A 509 -9.85 11.87 -2.02
CA ASP A 509 -10.33 12.75 -0.96
C ASP A 509 -10.12 12.13 0.45
N PRO A 510 -9.34 12.74 1.34
CA PRO A 510 -9.12 12.22 2.69
C PRO A 510 -10.38 12.19 3.58
N GLN A 511 -11.42 12.96 3.26
CA GLN A 511 -12.71 12.92 3.98
C GLN A 511 -13.50 11.64 3.68
N VAL A 512 -13.39 11.12 2.46
CA VAL A 512 -14.05 9.88 2.06
C VAL A 512 -13.30 8.70 2.68
N ARG A 513 -14.01 7.86 3.44
CA ARG A 513 -13.45 6.73 4.18
C ARG A 513 -13.72 5.37 3.54
N ALA A 514 -14.82 5.25 2.79
CA ALA A 514 -15.15 4.06 2.01
C ALA A 514 -15.87 4.45 0.72
N ILE A 515 -15.62 3.68 -0.34
CA ILE A 515 -16.34 3.74 -1.62
C ILE A 515 -16.81 2.34 -1.94
N LEU A 516 -18.11 2.13 -2.12
CA LEU A 516 -18.64 0.83 -2.53
C LEU A 516 -18.43 0.62 -4.03
N ALA A 517 -17.89 -0.54 -4.40
CA ALA A 517 -17.70 -0.97 -5.76
C ALA A 517 -18.70 -2.06 -6.16
N GLY A 518 -19.41 -1.83 -7.25
CA GLY A 518 -20.23 -2.84 -7.90
C GLY A 518 -19.37 -3.72 -8.80
N GLU A 519 -18.94 -4.87 -8.30
CA GLU A 519 -18.41 -5.94 -9.16
C GLU A 519 -19.58 -6.80 -9.67
N GLU A 520 -19.46 -7.27 -10.91
CA GLU A 520 -20.30 -8.28 -11.60
C GLU A 520 -21.80 -8.36 -11.19
N GLY A 521 -22.71 -8.09 -12.12
CA GLY A 521 -24.16 -8.27 -11.89
C GLY A 521 -24.59 -9.75 -11.85
N GLY A 522 -25.79 -10.01 -11.32
CA GLY A 522 -26.40 -11.36 -11.27
C GLY A 522 -26.38 -12.03 -9.90
N TYR A 523 -25.80 -11.35 -8.90
CA TYR A 523 -25.94 -11.67 -7.47
C TYR A 523 -27.15 -10.95 -6.89
N ARG A 524 -27.62 -11.41 -5.73
CA ARG A 524 -28.87 -10.94 -5.12
C ARG A 524 -28.79 -9.48 -4.69
#